data_AF-A0A494X743-F1
#
_entry.id   AF-A0A494X743-F1
#
_cell.length_a   1.000
_cell.length_b   1.000
_cell.length_c   1.000
_cell.angle_alpha   90.00
_cell.angle_beta   90.00
_cell.angle_gamma   90.00
#
_symmetry.space_group_name_H-M   'P 1'
#
loop_
_entity.id
_entity.type
_entity.pdbx_description
1 polymer ?
#
loop_
_entity_poly.entity_id
_entity_poly.type
_entity_poly.pdbx_seq_one_letter_code
_entity_poly.pdbx_strand_id
1 'polypeptide(L)'
;MGKVDLSLHNIPVLLSANKSDVYRDQIIRVSTVLLKFFKEHDLLIDAEPFDSDGNVKEDFVLRMSNVTGDGLELFRKVVPGWSAYIDKGGEIENISRLEKGLQKIREGGK
;
A
#
# COMPACT_ATOMS: atom_id res chain seq x y z
N MET A 1 -5.12 -22.53 -15.82
CA MET A 1 -3.87 -21.83 -15.46
C MET A 1 -4.10 -21.13 -14.14
N GLY A 2 -3.50 -21.59 -13.03
CA GLY A 2 -3.66 -20.93 -11.73
C GLY A 2 -3.10 -19.51 -11.80
N LYS A 3 -3.87 -18.49 -11.39
CA LYS A 3 -3.35 -17.12 -11.31
C LYS A 3 -2.18 -17.11 -10.32
N VAL A 4 -1.03 -16.59 -10.74
CA VAL A 4 0.14 -16.43 -9.85
C VAL A 4 -0.20 -15.36 -8.82
N ASP A 5 -0.12 -15.70 -7.53
CA ASP A 5 -0.36 -14.76 -6.44
C ASP A 5 0.93 -14.02 -6.06
N LEU A 6 1.10 -12.84 -6.65
CA LEU A 6 2.31 -12.02 -6.51
C LEU A 6 2.21 -11.08 -5.31
N SER A 7 3.36 -10.77 -4.70
CA SER A 7 3.44 -9.70 -3.70
C SER A 7 3.29 -8.34 -4.38
N LEU A 8 2.37 -7.52 -3.85
CA LEU A 8 2.20 -6.12 -4.22
C LEU A 8 3.10 -5.23 -3.36
N HIS A 9 3.10 -5.43 -2.04
CA HIS A 9 3.91 -4.68 -1.08
C HIS A 9 4.51 -5.63 -0.05
N ASN A 10 5.83 -5.71 0.03
CA ASN A 10 6.53 -6.67 0.89
C ASN A 10 7.42 -5.91 1.88
N ILE A 11 6.90 -5.68 3.09
CA ILE A 11 7.59 -4.89 4.11
C ILE A 11 8.92 -5.55 4.53
N PRO A 12 9.01 -6.87 4.77
CA PRO A 12 10.27 -7.53 5.08
C PRO A 12 11.37 -7.26 4.05
N VAL A 13 11.04 -7.38 2.77
CA VAL A 13 12.00 -7.15 1.68
C VAL A 13 12.43 -5.70 1.63
N LEU A 14 11.48 -4.76 1.74
CA LEU A 14 11.77 -3.33 1.76
C LEU A 14 12.69 -2.97 2.93
N LEU A 15 12.38 -3.43 4.14
CA LEU A 15 13.20 -3.18 5.32
C LEU A 15 14.60 -3.80 5.24
N SER A 16 14.75 -4.92 4.52
CA SER A 16 16.05 -5.56 4.32
C SER A 16 16.94 -4.85 3.28
N ALA A 17 16.38 -3.98 2.45
CA ALA A 17 17.08 -3.35 1.33
C ALA A 17 18.15 -2.33 1.79
N ASN A 18 17.98 -1.73 2.96
CA ASN A 18 18.92 -0.77 3.52
C ASN A 18 18.85 -0.80 5.06
N LYS A 19 20.01 -0.75 5.72
CA LYS A 19 20.16 -0.85 7.18
C LYS A 19 20.01 0.48 7.92
N SER A 20 19.80 1.59 7.23
CA SER A 20 19.66 2.91 7.85
C SER A 20 18.34 3.03 8.59
N ASP A 21 18.39 3.51 9.84
CA ASP A 21 17.20 3.77 10.66
C ASP A 21 16.26 4.78 9.99
N VAL A 22 16.81 5.82 9.34
CA VAL A 22 16.01 6.82 8.60
C VAL A 22 15.24 6.18 7.45
N TYR A 23 15.88 5.27 6.71
CA TYR A 23 15.23 4.56 5.62
C TYR A 23 14.14 3.61 6.15
N ARG A 24 14.45 2.89 7.23
CA ARG A 24 13.49 2.01 7.91
C ARG A 24 12.27 2.78 8.37
N ASP A 25 12.44 3.91 9.07
CA ASP A 25 11.35 4.76 9.52
C ASP A 25 10.50 5.27 8.35
N GLN A 26 11.14 5.64 7.24
CA GLN A 26 10.43 6.04 6.03
C GLN A 26 9.60 4.89 5.46
N ILE A 27 10.14 3.68 5.35
CA ILE A 27 9.39 2.51 4.86
C ILE A 27 8.21 2.19 5.78
N ILE A 28 8.38 2.24 7.09
CA ILE A 28 7.29 2.03 8.06
C ILE A 28 6.21 3.09 7.88
N ARG A 29 6.56 4.38 7.82
CA ARG A 29 5.59 5.47 7.62
C ARG A 29 4.82 5.35 6.31
N VAL A 30 5.51 5.11 5.19
CA VAL A 30 4.88 4.91 3.88
C VAL A 30 3.95 3.70 3.90
N SER A 31 4.39 2.59 4.47
CA SER A 31 3.59 1.36 4.58
C SER A 31 2.35 1.57 5.44
N THR A 32 2.48 2.24 6.58
CA THR A 32 1.37 2.58 7.46
C THR A 32 0.33 3.40 6.74
N VAL A 33 0.71 4.49 6.06
CA VAL A 33 -0.25 5.36 5.34
C VAL A 33 -0.93 4.60 4.21
N LEU A 34 -0.17 3.84 3.40
CA LEU A 34 -0.72 3.06 2.30
C LEU A 34 -1.71 1.98 2.78
N LEU A 35 -1.32 1.18 3.77
CA LEU A 35 -2.14 0.06 4.23
C LEU A 35 -3.35 0.52 5.06
N LYS A 36 -3.22 1.68 5.73
CA LYS A 36 -4.35 2.31 6.42
C LYS A 36 -5.37 2.79 5.40
N PHE A 37 -4.93 3.45 4.33
CA PHE A 37 -5.80 3.83 3.22
C PHE A 37 -6.53 2.61 2.63
N PHE A 38 -5.83 1.50 2.41
CA PHE A 38 -6.46 0.28 1.90
C PHE A 38 -7.50 -0.29 2.87
N LYS A 39 -7.22 -0.28 4.17
CA LYS A 39 -8.15 -0.74 5.21
C LYS A 39 -9.38 0.16 5.32
N GLU A 40 -9.20 1.47 5.36
CA GLU A 40 -10.28 2.47 5.52
C GLU A 40 -11.23 2.53 4.31
N HIS A 41 -10.79 2.04 3.15
CA HIS A 41 -11.59 2.03 1.91
C HIS A 41 -12.07 0.64 1.49
N ASP A 42 -12.02 -0.36 2.39
CA ASP A 42 -12.48 -1.73 2.13
C ASP A 42 -11.78 -2.38 0.92
N LEU A 43 -10.48 -2.11 0.75
CA LEU A 43 -9.68 -2.64 -0.37
C LEU A 43 -8.94 -3.93 -0.03
N LEU A 44 -8.99 -4.37 1.23
CA LEU A 44 -8.34 -5.58 1.71
C LEU A 44 -9.31 -6.77 1.75
N ILE A 45 -8.80 -7.97 1.46
CA ILE A 45 -9.51 -9.24 1.57
C ILE A 45 -8.71 -10.13 2.53
N ASP A 46 -9.36 -10.56 3.62
CA ASP A 46 -8.82 -11.50 4.60
C ASP A 46 -7.39 -11.17 5.06
N ALA A 47 -7.09 -9.87 5.23
CA ALA A 47 -5.77 -9.37 5.58
C ALA A 47 -5.86 -8.30 6.67
N GLU A 48 -5.01 -8.44 7.70
CA GLU A 48 -4.90 -7.49 8.80
C GLU A 48 -3.44 -7.02 8.94
N PRO A 49 -3.08 -5.87 8.32
CA PRO A 49 -1.71 -5.36 8.33
C PRO A 49 -1.31 -4.70 9.65
N PHE A 50 -2.24 -4.44 10.57
CA PHE A 50 -1.96 -3.74 11.82
C PHE A 50 -2.00 -4.69 13.02
N ASP A 51 -1.18 -4.42 14.03
CA ASP A 51 -1.25 -5.07 15.34
C ASP A 51 -2.34 -4.44 16.22
N SER A 52 -2.44 -4.90 17.48
CA SER A 52 -3.41 -4.39 18.45
C SER A 52 -3.17 -2.94 18.85
N ASP A 53 -1.95 -2.44 18.68
CA ASP A 53 -1.55 -1.07 19.02
C ASP A 53 -1.70 -0.12 17.83
N GLY A 54 -2.11 -0.64 16.66
CA GLY A 54 -2.29 0.13 15.43
C GLY A 54 -1.00 0.35 14.64
N ASN A 55 0.09 -0.34 14.99
CA ASN A 55 1.32 -0.29 14.23
C ASN A 55 1.25 -1.25 13.04
N VAL A 56 1.90 -0.88 11.94
CA VAL A 56 2.02 -1.79 10.80
C VAL A 56 2.93 -2.96 11.18
N LYS A 57 2.49 -4.18 10.90
CA LYS A 57 3.26 -5.39 11.11
C LYS A 57 4.42 -5.44 10.12
N GLU A 58 5.65 -5.45 10.63
CA GLU A 58 6.83 -5.42 9.78
C GLU A 58 7.05 -6.70 8.97
N ASP A 59 6.45 -7.82 9.41
CA ASP A 59 6.46 -9.10 8.72
C ASP A 59 5.36 -9.21 7.64
N PHE A 60 4.54 -8.17 7.47
CA PHE A 60 3.39 -8.20 6.56
C PHE A 60 3.79 -8.15 5.09
N VAL A 61 3.08 -8.97 4.30
CA VAL A 61 3.19 -9.00 2.84
C VAL A 61 1.79 -8.88 2.24
N LEU A 62 1.53 -7.77 1.57
CA LEU A 62 0.32 -7.59 0.78
C LEU A 62 0.45 -8.38 -0.52
N ARG A 63 -0.45 -9.33 -0.77
CA ARG A 63 -0.51 -10.10 -2.02
C ARG A 63 -1.70 -9.69 -2.89
N MET A 64 -1.68 -10.10 -4.16
CA MET A 64 -2.80 -9.87 -5.08
C MET A 64 -4.11 -10.49 -4.59
N SER A 65 -4.04 -11.64 -3.91
CA SER A 65 -5.19 -12.31 -3.29
C SER A 65 -5.75 -11.56 -2.08
N ASN A 66 -4.97 -10.67 -1.46
CA ASN A 66 -5.38 -9.91 -0.29
C ASN A 66 -6.05 -8.57 -0.62
N VAL A 67 -6.36 -8.30 -1.89
CA VAL A 67 -6.97 -7.04 -2.30
C VAL A 67 -8.19 -7.25 -3.20
N THR A 68 -9.12 -6.32 -3.13
CA THR A 68 -10.27 -6.27 -4.06
C THR A 68 -9.83 -5.93 -5.49
N GLY A 69 -10.75 -6.04 -6.45
CA GLY A 69 -10.50 -5.60 -7.83
C GLY A 69 -10.07 -4.14 -7.90
N ASP A 70 -10.78 -3.26 -7.19
CA ASP A 70 -10.43 -1.84 -7.04
C ASP A 70 -9.05 -1.65 -6.41
N GLY A 71 -8.75 -2.38 -5.33
CA GLY A 71 -7.46 -2.33 -4.65
C GLY A 71 -6.30 -2.71 -5.57
N LEU A 72 -6.49 -3.75 -6.38
CA LEU A 72 -5.51 -4.19 -7.37
C LEU A 72 -5.32 -3.15 -8.49
N GLU A 73 -6.40 -2.54 -8.98
CA GLU A 73 -6.30 -1.47 -9.97
C GLU A 73 -5.60 -0.23 -9.42
N LEU A 74 -5.92 0.17 -8.18
CA LEU A 74 -5.29 1.28 -7.49
C LEU A 74 -3.78 1.05 -7.35
N PHE A 75 -3.40 -0.16 -6.94
CA PHE A 75 -2.00 -0.55 -6.81
C PHE A 75 -1.25 -0.48 -8.14
N ARG A 76 -1.89 -0.85 -9.26
CA ARG A 76 -1.27 -0.84 -10.59
C ARG A 76 -1.18 0.55 -11.20
N LYS A 77 -2.23 1.36 -11.05
CA LYS A 77 -2.39 2.61 -11.81
C LYS A 77 -2.01 3.86 -11.02
N VAL A 78 -2.11 3.83 -9.68
CA VAL A 78 -2.09 5.05 -8.85
C VAL A 78 -0.96 5.04 -7.83
N VAL A 79 -0.77 3.92 -7.11
CA VAL A 79 0.26 3.78 -6.08
C VAL A 79 1.68 4.11 -6.58
N PRO A 80 2.13 3.68 -7.78
CA PRO A 80 3.48 4.02 -8.27
C PRO A 80 3.67 5.53 -8.42
N GLY A 81 2.63 6.24 -8.84
CA GLY A 81 2.66 7.69 -8.92
C GLY A 81 2.75 8.34 -7.54
N TRP A 82 1.97 7.88 -6.57
CA TRP A 82 2.03 8.41 -5.19
C TRP A 82 3.38 8.12 -4.54
N SER A 83 3.93 6.91 -4.70
CA SER A 83 5.28 6.56 -4.25
C SER A 83 6.35 7.47 -4.86
N ALA A 84 6.31 7.69 -6.19
CA ALA A 84 7.26 8.55 -6.87
C ALA A 84 7.16 10.04 -6.47
N TYR A 85 6.02 10.47 -5.89
CA TYR A 85 5.89 11.80 -5.30
C TYR A 85 6.60 11.86 -3.94
N ILE A 86 6.45 10.85 -3.10
CA ILE A 86 7.16 10.72 -1.82
C ILE A 86 8.68 10.65 -2.04
N ASP A 87 9.14 9.87 -3.01
CA ASP A 87 10.56 9.72 -3.35
C ASP A 87 11.22 11.06 -3.75
N LYS A 88 10.43 12.04 -4.18
CA LYS A 88 10.87 13.40 -4.53
C LYS A 88 10.78 14.39 -3.37
N GLY A 89 10.55 13.91 -2.15
CA GLY A 89 10.39 14.74 -0.95
C GLY A 89 8.95 15.21 -0.71
N GLY A 90 7.96 14.57 -1.34
CA GLY A 90 6.55 14.83 -1.08
C GLY A 90 6.12 14.39 0.33
N GLU A 91 5.05 15.00 0.83
CA GLU A 91 4.48 14.64 2.14
C GLU A 91 3.78 13.28 2.05
N ILE A 92 4.15 12.34 2.91
CA ILE A 92 3.62 10.96 2.91
C ILE A 92 2.12 10.98 3.18
N GLU A 93 1.69 11.86 4.08
CA GLU A 93 0.31 12.03 4.52
C GLU A 93 -0.58 12.68 3.43
N ASN A 94 0.01 13.19 2.34
CA ASN A 94 -0.75 13.68 1.20
C ASN A 94 -1.26 12.51 0.33
N ILE A 95 -2.42 11.98 0.73
CA ILE A 95 -3.11 10.87 0.08
C ILE A 95 -4.06 11.30 -1.05
N SER A 96 -4.11 12.58 -1.40
CA SER A 96 -5.06 13.11 -2.39
C SER A 96 -4.98 12.43 -3.77
N ARG A 97 -3.79 11.94 -4.16
CA ARG A 97 -3.60 11.15 -5.37
C ARG A 97 -4.27 9.77 -5.27
N LEU A 98 -4.21 9.13 -4.10
CA LEU A 98 -4.85 7.85 -3.83
C LEU A 98 -6.37 8.00 -3.83
N GLU A 99 -6.91 9.00 -3.14
CA GLU A 99 -8.35 9.28 -3.07
C GLU A 99 -8.95 9.54 -4.46
N LYS A 100 -8.37 10.49 -5.21
CA LYS A 100 -8.82 10.82 -6.57
C LYS A 100 -8.68 9.64 -7.54
N GLY A 101 -7.62 8.84 -7.36
CA GLY A 101 -7.38 7.63 -8.14
C GLY A 101 -8.45 6.58 -7.88
N LEU A 102 -8.76 6.31 -6.61
CA LEU A 102 -9.78 5.35 -6.21
C LEU A 102 -11.17 5.79 -6.68
N GLN A 103 -11.51 7.07 -6.53
CA GLN A 103 -12.77 7.62 -7.03
C GLN A 103 -12.96 7.33 -8.51
N LYS A 104 -11.95 7.62 -9.34
CA LYS A 104 -12.00 7.37 -10.79
C LYS A 104 -12.16 5.88 -11.14
N ILE A 105 -11.52 5.00 -10.38
CA ILE A 105 -11.64 3.54 -10.57
C ILE A 105 -13.09 3.11 -10.30
N ARG A 106 -13.69 3.58 -9.20
CA ARG A 106 -15.08 3.26 -8.81
C ARG A 106 -16.13 3.87 -9.74
N GLU A 107 -15.87 5.07 -10.26
CA GLU A 107 -16.77 5.74 -11.21
C GLU A 107 -16.67 5.16 -12.62
N GLY A 108 -15.47 4.78 -13.07
CA GLY A 108 -15.24 4.20 -14.39
C GLY A 108 -15.57 2.71 -14.51
N GLY A 109 -15.86 2.03 -13.39
CA GLY A 109 -16.37 0.66 -13.35
C GLY A 109 -17.90 0.54 -13.44
N LYS A 110 -18.62 1.65 -13.67
CA LYS A 110 -20.07 1.70 -13.91
C LYS A 110 -20.41 1.69 -15.39
#